data_AF-A0AAU1W5M5-F1
#
_entry.id   AF-A0AAU1W5M5-F1
#
_cell.length_a   1.000
_cell.length_b   1.000
_cell.length_c   1.000
_cell.angle_alpha   90.00
_cell.angle_beta   90.00
_cell.angle_gamma   90.00
#
_symmetry.space_group_name_H-M   'P 1'
#
loop_
_entity.id
_entity.type
_entity.pdbx_description
1 polymer ?
#
loop_
_entity_poly.entity_id
_entity_poly.type
_entity_poly.pdbx_seq_one_letter_code
_entity_poly.pdbx_strand_id
1 'polypeptide(L)'
;MRTRTLALTASAGAALLATALLPTNATARESGPQRAQEGTVGAADLLAKVTSCSQISNGKYRTDEETSATVPVCGKNGAVFWKADMDIDCDGRITTQCNADTDPWFQDDTAFHQSDGKPLGAENLPYVVVPSSSGIWNYAGAGIKGGGVVAVIYNNKVEYAVVGDTGPDKIIGEASYATAKALGIDPDPETGGTDSGVTYIVFKNNQTSPIESHGAAVTLGDSLAKKFLQDN
;
A
#
# COMPACT_ATOMS: atom_id res chain seq x y z
N MET A 1 -92.58 27.49 9.41
CA MET A 1 -93.13 27.00 10.69
C MET A 1 -92.99 25.49 10.76
N ARG A 2 -92.74 24.97 11.98
CA ARG A 2 -92.57 23.56 12.41
C ARG A 2 -91.10 23.12 12.53
N THR A 3 -90.46 23.09 13.71
CA THR A 3 -90.63 22.20 14.92
C THR A 3 -90.52 20.72 14.53
N ARG A 4 -89.79 19.81 15.20
CA ARG A 4 -89.10 19.77 16.52
C ARG A 4 -88.52 18.33 16.70
N THR A 5 -87.37 18.15 17.36
CA THR A 5 -86.94 17.01 18.27
C THR A 5 -86.99 15.54 17.77
N LEU A 6 -86.25 14.52 18.24
CA LEU A 6 -85.47 14.14 19.44
C LEU A 6 -84.28 13.24 18.98
N ALA A 7 -83.05 13.37 19.49
CA ALA A 7 -82.43 12.66 20.63
C ALA A 7 -82.45 11.11 20.56
N LEU A 8 -81.28 10.46 20.49
CA LEU A 8 -80.69 9.74 21.63
C LEU A 8 -79.25 9.26 21.34
N THR A 9 -78.44 9.43 22.38
CA THR A 9 -77.05 9.06 22.61
C THR A 9 -76.83 7.56 22.83
N ALA A 10 -75.68 7.03 22.43
CA ALA A 10 -74.89 6.11 23.26
C ALA A 10 -73.43 6.04 22.75
N SER A 11 -72.52 6.01 23.72
CA SER A 11 -71.11 6.35 23.68
C SER A 11 -70.22 5.14 23.98
N ALA A 12 -69.04 5.09 23.37
CA ALA A 12 -67.76 4.55 23.88
C ALA A 12 -66.75 4.68 22.72
N GLY A 13 -65.58 5.31 22.79
CA GLY A 13 -64.67 5.54 23.91
C GLY A 13 -63.35 4.86 23.54
N ALA A 14 -62.29 5.63 23.26
CA ALA A 14 -60.89 5.30 23.58
C ALA A 14 -59.89 6.31 22.98
N ALA A 15 -59.20 6.99 23.89
CA ALA A 15 -57.79 7.39 23.90
C ALA A 15 -57.19 8.25 22.76
N LEU A 16 -56.90 9.50 23.11
CA LEU A 16 -55.90 10.35 22.50
C LEU A 16 -54.48 9.83 22.77
N LEU A 17 -53.61 9.91 21.77
CA LEU A 17 -52.16 10.01 21.95
C LEU A 17 -51.66 11.24 21.19
N ALA A 18 -51.25 12.24 21.97
CA ALA A 18 -50.61 13.46 21.48
C ALA A 18 -49.17 13.15 21.07
N THR A 19 -48.81 13.47 19.84
CA THR A 19 -47.42 13.42 19.36
C THR A 19 -46.69 14.69 19.78
N ALA A 20 -45.84 14.58 20.80
CA ALA A 20 -44.87 15.61 21.13
C ALA A 20 -43.71 15.54 20.13
N LEU A 21 -43.49 16.62 19.36
CA LEU A 21 -42.29 16.80 18.53
C LEU A 21 -41.19 17.43 19.39
N LEU A 22 -40.10 16.70 19.61
CA LEU A 22 -38.86 17.23 20.16
C LEU A 22 -37.90 17.60 19.01
N PRO A 23 -37.09 18.68 19.14
CA PRO A 23 -36.10 19.04 18.15
C PRO A 23 -34.86 18.15 18.30
N THR A 24 -34.54 17.35 17.29
CA THR A 24 -33.30 16.58 17.22
C THR A 24 -32.16 17.49 16.73
N ASN A 25 -31.36 17.99 17.67
CA ASN A 25 -29.99 18.43 17.40
C ASN A 25 -29.12 17.20 17.12
N ALA A 26 -29.03 16.79 15.86
CA ALA A 26 -28.00 15.88 15.40
C ALA A 26 -26.92 16.72 14.71
N THR A 27 -25.88 17.09 15.44
CA THR A 27 -24.60 17.48 14.83
C THR A 27 -24.05 16.26 14.13
N ALA A 28 -24.33 16.15 12.83
CA ALA A 28 -23.59 15.26 11.96
C ALA A 28 -22.12 15.73 12.00
N ARG A 29 -21.24 14.92 12.60
CA ARG A 29 -19.82 15.03 12.32
C ARG A 29 -19.66 14.59 10.87
N GLU A 30 -19.47 15.56 9.98
CA GLU A 30 -18.98 15.29 8.64
C GLU A 30 -17.63 14.60 8.76
N SER A 31 -17.62 13.29 8.53
CA SER A 31 -16.41 12.56 8.17
C SER A 31 -15.94 13.13 6.83
N GLY A 32 -14.97 14.05 6.89
CA GLY A 32 -14.19 14.46 5.73
C GLY A 32 -13.54 13.26 5.04
N PRO A 33 -12.98 13.42 3.82
CA PRO A 33 -12.47 12.30 3.04
C PRO A 33 -11.44 11.52 3.86
N GLN A 34 -11.81 10.29 4.22
CA GLN A 34 -10.97 9.34 4.90
C GLN A 34 -9.78 9.09 3.96
N ARG A 35 -8.61 9.68 4.27
CA ARG A 35 -7.41 9.60 3.43
C ARG A 35 -7.11 8.13 3.11
N ALA A 36 -6.80 7.85 1.84
CA ALA A 36 -6.29 6.56 1.38
C ALA A 36 -4.93 6.28 2.06
N GLN A 37 -5.00 5.72 3.26
CA GLN A 37 -3.89 5.38 4.13
C GLN A 37 -4.09 3.92 4.52
N GLU A 38 -3.14 3.05 4.20
CA GLU A 38 -3.15 1.70 4.71
C GLU A 38 -2.65 1.65 6.16
N GLY A 39 -3.27 0.80 6.98
CA GLY A 39 -2.97 0.72 8.41
C GLY A 39 -3.25 2.02 9.16
N THR A 40 -2.51 2.24 10.24
CA THR A 40 -2.73 3.32 11.22
C THR A 40 -1.55 4.28 11.34
N VAL A 41 -0.39 3.95 10.76
CA VAL A 41 0.82 4.78 10.82
C VAL A 41 0.89 5.72 9.62
N GLY A 42 0.90 7.03 9.87
CA GLY A 42 0.91 8.04 8.81
C GLY A 42 2.24 8.12 8.04
N ALA A 43 2.14 8.44 6.75
CA ALA A 43 3.30 8.67 5.88
C ALA A 43 4.31 9.68 6.47
N ALA A 44 3.84 10.78 7.04
CA ALA A 44 4.71 11.82 7.62
C ALA A 44 5.57 11.30 8.77
N ASP A 45 5.01 10.41 9.61
CA ASP A 45 5.74 9.84 10.75
C ASP A 45 6.86 8.92 10.27
N LEU A 46 6.60 8.10 9.26
CA LEU A 46 7.61 7.23 8.63
C LEU A 46 8.70 8.06 7.96
N LEU A 47 8.32 9.05 7.15
CA LEU A 47 9.25 9.93 6.43
C LEU A 47 10.17 10.69 7.38
N ALA A 48 9.67 11.11 8.55
CA ALA A 48 10.47 11.77 9.57
C ALA A 48 11.64 10.90 10.09
N LYS A 49 11.50 9.56 10.05
CA LYS A 49 12.56 8.63 10.48
C LYS A 49 13.60 8.33 9.41
N VAL A 50 13.35 8.68 8.15
CA VAL A 50 14.20 8.35 6.99
C VAL A 50 14.69 9.61 6.24
N THR A 51 14.99 10.67 6.99
CA THR A 51 15.53 11.94 6.45
C THR A 51 17.03 11.88 6.16
N SER A 52 17.78 11.00 6.83
CA SER A 52 19.23 10.85 6.67
C SER A 52 19.63 9.40 6.37
N CYS A 53 20.67 9.24 5.55
CA CYS A 53 21.15 7.94 5.09
C CYS A 53 22.46 7.55 5.78
N SER A 54 22.43 6.49 6.58
CA SER A 54 23.63 5.71 6.90
C SER A 54 23.77 4.63 5.83
N GLN A 55 24.47 4.92 4.75
CA GLN A 55 24.60 4.01 3.62
C GLN A 55 25.19 2.65 4.05
N ILE A 56 24.54 1.57 3.65
CA ILE A 56 24.99 0.18 3.89
C ILE A 56 25.36 -0.57 2.60
N SER A 57 24.95 -0.06 1.43
CA SER A 57 25.44 -0.55 0.15
C SER A 57 26.89 -0.11 -0.10
N ASN A 58 27.67 -0.95 -0.78
CA ASN A 58 29.05 -0.63 -1.20
C ASN A 58 29.12 0.35 -2.39
N GLY A 59 27.97 0.70 -2.96
CA GLY A 59 27.81 1.61 -4.08
C GLY A 59 26.41 2.21 -4.10
N LYS A 60 26.06 2.79 -5.25
CA LYS A 60 24.74 3.37 -5.51
C LYS A 60 24.12 2.69 -6.72
N TYR A 61 22.79 2.72 -6.76
CA TYR A 61 21.95 2.24 -7.84
C TYR A 61 21.53 3.41 -8.73
N ARG A 62 21.21 3.08 -9.98
CA ARG A 62 20.50 3.95 -10.92
C ARG A 62 18.99 3.76 -10.73
N THR A 63 18.21 4.74 -11.17
CA THR A 63 16.77 4.60 -11.36
C THR A 63 16.49 3.92 -12.70
N ASP A 64 17.30 4.24 -13.72
CA ASP A 64 17.14 3.75 -15.09
C ASP A 64 18.52 3.43 -15.69
N GLU A 65 18.57 2.67 -16.79
CA GLU A 65 19.84 2.29 -17.43
C GLU A 65 20.68 3.51 -17.87
N GLU A 66 20.03 4.57 -18.36
CA GLU A 66 20.68 5.78 -18.87
C GLU A 66 21.04 6.80 -17.77
N THR A 67 20.47 6.68 -16.57
CA THR A 67 20.70 7.67 -15.50
C THR A 67 21.94 7.36 -14.67
N SER A 68 22.53 8.37 -14.03
CA SER A 68 23.69 8.16 -13.16
C SER A 68 23.32 7.46 -11.86
N ALA A 69 24.20 6.60 -11.34
CA ALA A 69 23.99 5.91 -10.08
C ALA A 69 24.01 6.87 -8.87
N THR A 70 22.83 7.17 -8.32
CA THR A 70 22.65 8.17 -7.25
C THR A 70 21.97 7.64 -6.00
N VAL A 71 21.28 6.49 -6.07
CA VAL A 71 20.44 5.95 -4.99
C VAL A 71 21.24 5.01 -4.07
N PRO A 72 21.53 5.39 -2.81
CA PRO A 72 22.12 4.47 -1.84
C PRO A 72 21.04 3.61 -1.16
N VAL A 73 21.42 2.41 -0.70
CA VAL A 73 20.62 1.67 0.29
C VAL A 73 21.08 2.08 1.68
N CYS A 74 20.13 2.54 2.50
CA CYS A 74 20.38 3.13 3.81
C CYS A 74 19.92 2.20 4.94
N GLY A 75 20.70 2.12 6.01
CA GLY A 75 20.37 1.35 7.20
C GLY A 75 19.58 2.15 8.24
N LYS A 76 18.62 1.48 8.89
CA LYS A 76 17.95 1.91 10.12
C LYS A 76 17.83 0.74 11.11
N ASN A 77 17.42 1.04 12.35
CA ASN A 77 17.10 0.00 13.32
C ASN A 77 15.87 -0.76 12.84
N GLY A 78 16.02 -2.08 12.61
CA GLY A 78 14.94 -2.94 12.15
C GLY A 78 14.52 -2.79 10.68
N ALA A 79 15.15 -1.90 9.91
CA ALA A 79 14.79 -1.65 8.51
C ALA A 79 16.00 -1.31 7.62
N VAL A 80 15.81 -1.42 6.31
CA VAL A 80 16.57 -0.64 5.31
C VAL A 80 15.61 0.30 4.59
N PHE A 81 16.14 1.34 3.98
CA PHE A 81 15.32 2.20 3.14
C PHE A 81 16.12 2.79 1.98
N TRP A 82 15.41 3.23 0.95
CA TRP A 82 15.93 4.06 -0.12
C TRP A 82 14.84 5.03 -0.62
N LYS A 83 15.27 6.02 -1.40
CA LYS A 83 14.39 6.96 -2.09
C LYS A 83 14.74 6.92 -3.56
N ALA A 84 13.74 6.68 -4.39
CA ALA A 84 13.91 6.47 -5.82
C ALA A 84 12.67 6.96 -6.57
N ASP A 85 12.69 6.70 -7.86
CA ASP A 85 11.57 6.60 -8.77
C ASP A 85 10.67 5.38 -8.46
N MET A 86 9.72 5.14 -9.36
CA MET A 86 9.02 3.86 -9.47
C MET A 86 8.72 3.52 -10.91
N ASP A 87 9.51 2.61 -11.47
CA ASP A 87 9.14 1.80 -12.62
C ASP A 87 8.10 0.75 -12.24
N ILE A 88 7.30 0.34 -13.21
CA ILE A 88 6.26 -0.65 -13.00
C ILE A 88 6.75 -2.01 -13.45
N ASP A 89 6.80 -2.93 -12.51
CA ASP A 89 7.05 -4.34 -12.77
C ASP A 89 5.71 -5.06 -12.95
N CYS A 90 5.51 -5.68 -14.11
CA CYS A 90 4.33 -6.49 -14.42
C CYS A 90 4.62 -8.00 -14.45
N ASP A 91 5.78 -8.45 -13.96
CA ASP A 91 6.22 -9.83 -14.01
C ASP A 91 5.32 -10.79 -13.21
N GLY A 92 5.39 -12.06 -13.62
CA GLY A 92 4.67 -13.17 -13.01
C GLY A 92 3.41 -13.56 -13.77
N ARG A 93 2.28 -13.55 -13.07
CA ARG A 93 1.04 -14.12 -13.62
C ARG A 93 0.47 -13.26 -14.72
N ILE A 94 0.30 -13.88 -15.88
CA ILE A 94 -0.44 -13.31 -17.01
C ILE A 94 -1.85 -12.92 -16.57
N THR A 95 -2.18 -11.66 -16.79
CA THR A 95 -3.47 -11.04 -16.53
C THR A 95 -3.83 -10.10 -17.69
N THR A 96 -4.92 -9.34 -17.56
CA THR A 96 -5.29 -8.39 -18.62
C THR A 96 -4.37 -7.18 -18.64
N GLN A 97 -3.89 -6.74 -17.47
CA GLN A 97 -3.01 -5.56 -17.38
C GLN A 97 -1.52 -5.91 -17.43
N CYS A 98 -1.15 -7.12 -17.01
CA CYS A 98 0.24 -7.58 -17.03
C CYS A 98 0.40 -8.81 -17.91
N ASN A 99 0.99 -8.63 -19.09
CA ASN A 99 1.30 -9.64 -20.08
C ASN A 99 2.26 -9.07 -21.15
N ALA A 100 2.76 -9.92 -22.04
CA ALA A 100 3.70 -9.52 -23.10
C ALA A 100 3.13 -8.54 -24.16
N ASP A 101 1.81 -8.32 -24.22
CA ASP A 101 1.21 -7.34 -25.12
C ASP A 101 1.09 -5.95 -24.48
N THR A 102 1.13 -5.86 -23.13
CA THR A 102 1.02 -4.60 -22.38
C THR A 102 2.34 -4.13 -21.79
N ASP A 103 3.27 -5.05 -21.53
CA ASP A 103 4.60 -4.77 -20.97
C ASP A 103 5.68 -5.35 -21.91
N PRO A 104 6.51 -4.50 -22.55
CA PRO A 104 7.56 -4.97 -23.45
C PRO A 104 8.72 -5.68 -22.75
N TRP A 105 8.80 -5.62 -21.41
CA TRP A 105 9.82 -6.27 -20.58
C TRP A 105 9.30 -7.47 -19.77
N PHE A 106 8.01 -7.81 -19.93
CA PHE A 106 7.32 -8.86 -19.17
C PHE A 106 8.06 -10.19 -19.13
N GLN A 107 8.12 -10.77 -17.93
CA GLN A 107 8.49 -12.15 -17.66
C GLN A 107 7.33 -12.89 -16.99
N ASP A 108 7.15 -14.18 -17.33
CA ASP A 108 6.05 -15.00 -16.81
C ASP A 108 6.31 -15.63 -15.44
N ASP A 109 7.34 -15.15 -14.72
CA ASP A 109 7.76 -15.64 -13.42
C ASP A 109 8.16 -14.50 -12.48
N THR A 110 8.21 -14.77 -11.18
CA THR A 110 8.74 -13.85 -10.17
C THR A 110 9.75 -14.56 -9.28
N ALA A 111 10.74 -13.85 -8.74
CA ALA A 111 11.78 -14.45 -7.89
C ALA A 111 11.22 -15.14 -6.64
N PHE A 112 10.04 -14.74 -6.16
CA PHE A 112 9.33 -15.38 -5.07
C PHE A 112 7.93 -15.81 -5.49
N HIS A 113 7.48 -16.96 -4.99
CA HIS A 113 6.21 -17.58 -5.40
C HIS A 113 5.16 -17.57 -4.30
N GLN A 114 3.90 -17.64 -4.73
CA GLN A 114 2.73 -17.85 -3.88
C GLN A 114 2.82 -19.16 -3.09
N SER A 115 1.94 -19.32 -2.11
CA SER A 115 1.83 -20.57 -1.35
C SER A 115 1.49 -21.81 -2.21
N ASP A 116 0.88 -21.60 -3.39
CA ASP A 116 0.58 -22.66 -4.37
C ASP A 116 1.72 -22.91 -5.38
N GLY A 117 2.87 -22.24 -5.22
CA GLY A 117 4.06 -22.37 -6.06
C GLY A 117 3.99 -21.61 -7.39
N LYS A 118 2.93 -20.85 -7.64
CA LYS A 118 2.82 -20.01 -8.85
C LYS A 118 3.49 -18.64 -8.65
N PRO A 119 3.88 -17.96 -9.75
CA PRO A 119 4.38 -16.58 -9.68
C PRO A 119 3.38 -15.66 -8.98
N LEU A 120 3.85 -14.54 -8.45
CA LEU A 120 2.96 -13.49 -7.94
C LEU A 120 2.17 -12.86 -9.09
N GLY A 121 1.06 -12.18 -8.77
CA GLY A 121 0.27 -11.48 -9.78
C GLY A 121 0.36 -9.97 -9.59
N ALA A 122 1.19 -9.31 -10.40
CA ALA A 122 1.46 -7.87 -10.30
C ALA A 122 0.21 -6.98 -10.38
N GLU A 123 -0.79 -7.35 -11.18
CA GLU A 123 -2.06 -6.60 -11.27
C GLU A 123 -2.82 -6.51 -9.93
N ASN A 124 -2.68 -7.52 -9.06
CA ASN A 124 -3.54 -7.67 -7.87
C ASN A 124 -2.80 -7.68 -6.53
N LEU A 125 -1.50 -7.95 -6.50
CA LEU A 125 -0.72 -8.03 -5.26
C LEU A 125 0.32 -6.90 -5.22
N PRO A 126 0.23 -5.98 -4.26
CA PRO A 126 1.28 -4.99 -4.03
C PRO A 126 2.59 -5.67 -3.65
N TYR A 127 3.57 -5.60 -4.55
CA TYR A 127 4.96 -5.97 -4.27
C TYR A 127 5.96 -4.88 -4.69
N VAL A 128 7.16 -5.01 -4.14
CA VAL A 128 8.35 -4.24 -4.46
C VAL A 128 9.43 -5.18 -4.96
N VAL A 129 10.20 -4.69 -5.94
CA VAL A 129 11.37 -5.36 -6.49
C VAL A 129 12.59 -4.88 -5.73
N VAL A 130 13.38 -5.82 -5.22
CA VAL A 130 14.70 -5.48 -4.65
C VAL A 130 15.77 -5.75 -5.69
N PRO A 131 16.87 -4.99 -5.76
CA PRO A 131 17.92 -5.31 -6.71
C PRO A 131 18.49 -6.70 -6.44
N SER A 132 18.77 -7.44 -7.51
CA SER A 132 19.47 -8.73 -7.39
C SER A 132 20.77 -8.58 -6.61
N SER A 133 21.10 -9.59 -5.79
CA SER A 133 22.28 -9.54 -4.94
C SER A 133 23.56 -9.42 -5.76
N SER A 134 24.38 -8.41 -5.45
CA SER A 134 25.57 -8.05 -6.23
C SER A 134 26.70 -7.52 -5.34
N GLY A 135 27.78 -7.05 -5.96
CA GLY A 135 28.83 -6.33 -5.24
C GLY A 135 28.37 -5.01 -4.61
N ILE A 136 27.26 -4.44 -5.08
CA ILE A 136 26.68 -3.20 -4.54
C ILE A 136 25.96 -3.49 -3.23
N TRP A 137 25.09 -4.50 -3.20
CA TRP A 137 24.32 -4.87 -2.03
C TRP A 137 23.79 -6.30 -2.11
N ASN A 138 23.62 -6.92 -0.94
CA ASN A 138 23.01 -8.24 -0.78
C ASN A 138 21.81 -8.10 0.16
N TYR A 139 20.60 -8.15 -0.40
CA TYR A 139 19.36 -7.97 0.37
C TYR A 139 19.18 -9.08 1.42
N ALA A 140 19.52 -10.32 1.09
CA ALA A 140 19.38 -11.45 1.99
C ALA A 140 20.30 -11.31 3.21
N GLY A 141 21.53 -10.86 2.98
CA GLY A 141 22.49 -10.52 4.05
C GLY A 141 22.03 -9.37 4.94
N ALA A 142 21.14 -8.49 4.45
CA ALA A 142 20.53 -7.42 5.23
C ALA A 142 19.29 -7.87 6.04
N GLY A 143 18.96 -9.16 6.02
CA GLY A 143 17.80 -9.74 6.72
C GLY A 143 16.48 -9.58 5.95
N ILE A 144 16.54 -9.35 4.63
CA ILE A 144 15.37 -9.22 3.76
C ILE A 144 15.11 -10.56 3.08
N LYS A 145 13.84 -10.92 2.93
CA LYS A 145 13.39 -12.18 2.35
C LYS A 145 12.24 -11.91 1.41
N GLY A 146 12.01 -12.81 0.45
CA GLY A 146 10.74 -12.84 -0.29
C GLY A 146 9.56 -12.93 0.66
N GLY A 147 8.55 -12.10 0.44
CA GLY A 147 7.41 -11.93 1.35
C GLY A 147 7.69 -11.06 2.58
N GLY A 148 8.90 -10.53 2.75
CA GLY A 148 9.16 -9.48 3.74
C GLY A 148 8.34 -8.23 3.43
N VAL A 149 7.87 -7.51 4.44
CA VAL A 149 6.97 -6.37 4.25
C VAL A 149 7.75 -5.07 4.01
N VAL A 150 7.24 -4.26 3.08
CA VAL A 150 7.75 -2.96 2.70
C VAL A 150 6.65 -1.93 2.93
N ALA A 151 6.97 -0.81 3.58
CA ALA A 151 6.15 0.38 3.51
C ALA A 151 6.62 1.25 2.33
N VAL A 152 5.76 1.42 1.33
CA VAL A 152 6.01 2.27 0.16
C VAL A 152 5.23 3.56 0.34
N ILE A 153 5.93 4.69 0.23
CA ILE A 153 5.38 5.99 0.57
C ILE A 153 5.49 6.92 -0.64
N TYR A 154 4.36 7.46 -1.06
CA TYR A 154 4.26 8.44 -2.15
C TYR A 154 3.04 9.35 -1.94
N ASN A 155 3.19 10.65 -2.20
CA ASN A 155 2.10 11.64 -2.09
C ASN A 155 1.24 11.55 -0.80
N ASN A 156 1.92 11.39 0.34
CA ASN A 156 1.30 11.24 1.67
C ASN A 156 0.38 10.01 1.81
N LYS A 157 0.58 8.99 0.99
CA LYS A 157 -0.01 7.66 1.15
C LYS A 157 1.05 6.67 1.61
N VAL A 158 0.60 5.64 2.31
CA VAL A 158 1.40 4.46 2.62
C VAL A 158 0.69 3.27 2.03
N GLU A 159 1.46 2.45 1.33
CA GLU A 159 1.08 1.13 0.83
C GLU A 159 1.97 0.08 1.50
N TYR A 160 1.38 -0.97 2.05
CA TYR A 160 2.15 -2.10 2.59
C TYR A 160 2.24 -3.21 1.55
N ALA A 161 3.40 -3.31 0.93
CA ALA A 161 3.71 -4.30 -0.10
C ALA A 161 4.58 -5.43 0.44
N VAL A 162 4.72 -6.51 -0.32
CA VAL A 162 5.72 -7.56 -0.06
C VAL A 162 6.96 -7.38 -0.93
N VAL A 163 8.11 -7.89 -0.50
CA VAL A 163 9.24 -8.14 -1.42
C VAL A 163 8.84 -9.30 -2.32
N GLY A 164 8.52 -9.00 -3.57
CA GLY A 164 7.90 -9.96 -4.51
C GLY A 164 8.84 -10.46 -5.59
N ASP A 165 9.78 -9.62 -6.01
CA ASP A 165 10.73 -9.96 -7.07
C ASP A 165 12.14 -9.42 -6.82
N THR A 166 13.06 -9.78 -7.72
CA THR A 166 14.39 -9.23 -7.82
C THR A 166 14.69 -8.70 -9.22
N GLY A 167 15.08 -7.43 -9.30
CA GLY A 167 15.36 -6.73 -10.55
C GLY A 167 16.84 -6.76 -10.93
N PRO A 168 17.25 -5.95 -11.91
CA PRO A 168 18.65 -5.82 -12.34
C PRO A 168 19.60 -5.49 -11.19
N ASP A 169 20.88 -5.86 -11.34
CA ASP A 169 21.86 -5.78 -10.26
C ASP A 169 22.42 -4.37 -9.97
N LYS A 170 21.98 -3.38 -10.75
CA LYS A 170 22.42 -1.97 -10.75
C LYS A 170 21.30 -0.93 -10.82
N ILE A 171 20.05 -1.38 -10.96
CA ILE A 171 18.85 -0.54 -10.97
C ILE A 171 18.07 -0.77 -9.67
N ILE A 172 17.39 0.26 -9.18
CA ILE A 172 16.48 0.20 -8.04
C ILE A 172 15.36 1.20 -8.27
N GLY A 173 14.13 0.81 -7.99
CA GLY A 173 13.00 1.68 -8.27
C GLY A 173 11.72 0.90 -8.49
N GLU A 174 11.77 -0.36 -8.90
CA GLU A 174 10.60 -1.05 -9.42
C GLU A 174 9.57 -1.53 -8.36
N ALA A 175 8.29 -1.48 -8.72
CA ALA A 175 7.20 -2.06 -7.93
C ALA A 175 6.03 -2.52 -8.82
N SER A 176 5.19 -3.41 -8.28
CA SER A 176 4.07 -3.97 -9.04
C SER A 176 3.04 -2.94 -9.51
N TYR A 177 2.33 -3.27 -10.60
CA TYR A 177 1.13 -2.55 -11.04
C TYR A 177 0.18 -2.20 -9.89
N ALA A 178 -0.10 -3.15 -8.99
CA ALA A 178 -0.99 -2.95 -7.84
C ALA A 178 -0.45 -1.87 -6.87
N THR A 179 0.85 -1.88 -6.57
CA THR A 179 1.51 -0.88 -5.71
C THR A 179 1.35 0.52 -6.29
N ALA A 180 1.68 0.69 -7.59
CA ALA A 180 1.58 1.98 -8.26
C ALA A 180 0.14 2.51 -8.26
N LYS A 181 -0.83 1.66 -8.65
CA LYS A 181 -2.25 2.01 -8.65
C LYS A 181 -2.75 2.44 -7.28
N ALA A 182 -2.37 1.76 -6.21
CA ALA A 182 -2.77 2.11 -4.85
C ALA A 182 -2.22 3.48 -4.41
N LEU A 183 -0.97 3.77 -4.79
CA LEU A 183 -0.33 5.06 -4.54
C LEU A 183 -0.86 6.18 -5.45
N GLY A 184 -1.55 5.83 -6.54
CA GLY A 184 -2.04 6.78 -7.55
C GLY A 184 -0.93 7.23 -8.50
N ILE A 185 0.06 6.37 -8.71
CA ILE A 185 1.04 6.44 -9.79
C ILE A 185 0.40 5.76 -11.02
N ASP A 186 0.71 6.23 -12.23
CA ASP A 186 0.23 5.59 -13.46
C ASP A 186 0.80 4.17 -13.52
N PRO A 187 -0.02 3.10 -13.47
CA PRO A 187 0.47 1.74 -13.38
C PRO A 187 0.76 1.12 -14.76
N ASP A 188 0.74 1.90 -15.84
CA ASP A 188 1.12 1.41 -17.16
C ASP A 188 2.60 0.98 -17.18
N PRO A 189 2.94 -0.26 -17.55
CA PRO A 189 4.31 -0.75 -17.50
C PRO A 189 5.22 -0.24 -18.61
N GLU A 190 4.67 0.23 -19.73
CA GLU A 190 5.47 0.81 -20.81
C GLU A 190 5.73 2.30 -20.60
N THR A 191 4.76 3.02 -20.02
CA THR A 191 4.74 4.49 -20.06
C THR A 191 4.43 5.17 -18.72
N GLY A 192 4.06 4.40 -17.71
CA GLY A 192 3.66 4.89 -16.40
C GLY A 192 4.85 5.13 -15.47
N GLY A 193 4.61 4.98 -14.17
CA GLY A 193 5.62 5.20 -13.14
C GLY A 193 5.77 6.66 -12.69
N THR A 194 6.86 6.94 -12.00
CA THR A 194 7.22 8.30 -11.53
C THR A 194 8.72 8.44 -11.38
N ASP A 195 9.34 9.46 -11.97
CA ASP A 195 10.81 9.67 -11.97
C ASP A 195 11.44 9.87 -10.58
N SER A 196 10.62 10.15 -9.55
CA SER A 196 11.10 10.33 -8.18
C SER A 196 9.96 10.38 -7.16
N GLY A 197 10.33 10.48 -5.88
CA GLY A 197 9.43 10.84 -4.79
C GLY A 197 8.93 9.64 -3.99
N VAL A 198 9.30 8.42 -4.37
CA VAL A 198 8.93 7.22 -3.66
C VAL A 198 9.97 6.90 -2.59
N THR A 199 9.49 6.59 -1.39
CA THR A 199 10.32 6.09 -0.30
C THR A 199 9.93 4.66 0.02
N TYR A 200 10.91 3.77 0.02
CA TYR A 200 10.74 2.35 0.32
C TYR A 200 11.38 2.08 1.68
N ILE A 201 10.60 1.58 2.64
CA ILE A 201 11.10 1.15 3.95
C ILE A 201 10.86 -0.35 4.08
N VAL A 202 11.90 -1.15 3.86
CA VAL A 202 11.84 -2.61 3.95
C VAL A 202 12.18 -3.03 5.37
N PHE A 203 11.21 -3.65 6.04
CA PHE A 203 11.43 -4.15 7.39
C PHE A 203 12.25 -5.43 7.35
N LYS A 204 13.18 -5.57 8.29
CA LYS A 204 14.09 -6.72 8.37
C LYS A 204 13.44 -7.89 9.11
N ASN A 205 13.94 -9.09 8.85
CA ASN A 205 13.71 -10.32 9.61
C ASN A 205 12.23 -10.68 9.83
N ASN A 206 11.39 -10.39 8.84
CA ASN A 206 9.98 -10.75 8.82
C ASN A 206 9.63 -11.37 7.46
N GLN A 207 8.47 -12.01 7.41
CA GLN A 207 7.87 -12.55 6.20
C GLN A 207 6.38 -12.70 6.46
N THR A 208 5.55 -12.19 5.55
CA THR A 208 4.12 -12.44 5.59
C THR A 208 3.82 -13.86 5.10
N SER A 209 2.74 -14.45 5.61
CA SER A 209 2.29 -15.77 5.17
C SER A 209 0.76 -15.82 5.20
N PRO A 210 0.12 -16.13 4.06
CA PRO A 210 0.71 -16.36 2.73
C PRO A 210 1.22 -15.05 2.08
N ILE A 211 2.20 -15.15 1.17
CA ILE A 211 2.80 -13.98 0.49
C ILE A 211 1.79 -13.22 -0.37
N GLU A 212 0.86 -13.95 -0.99
CA GLU A 212 -0.20 -13.42 -1.85
C GLU A 212 -1.35 -12.74 -1.09
N SER A 213 -1.31 -12.68 0.25
CA SER A 213 -2.32 -12.00 1.03
C SER A 213 -1.93 -10.56 1.32
N HIS A 214 -2.48 -9.63 0.54
CA HIS A 214 -2.34 -8.19 0.80
C HIS A 214 -2.79 -7.82 2.22
N GLY A 215 -3.91 -8.36 2.69
CA GLY A 215 -4.38 -8.12 4.06
C GLY A 215 -3.41 -8.58 5.15
N ALA A 216 -2.64 -9.66 4.90
CA ALA A 216 -1.59 -10.10 5.81
C ALA A 216 -0.39 -9.14 5.77
N ALA A 217 -0.01 -8.66 4.58
CA ALA A 217 1.03 -7.62 4.43
C ALA A 217 0.64 -6.32 5.17
N VAL A 218 -0.60 -5.85 5.04
CA VAL A 218 -1.12 -4.68 5.77
C VAL A 218 -1.07 -4.88 7.28
N THR A 219 -1.55 -6.03 7.78
CA THR A 219 -1.60 -6.31 9.22
C THR A 219 -0.19 -6.35 9.83
N LEU A 220 0.74 -7.06 9.16
CA LEU A 220 2.12 -7.17 9.61
C LEU A 220 2.87 -5.84 9.43
N GLY A 221 2.65 -5.15 8.31
CA GLY A 221 3.24 -3.85 7.97
C GLY A 221 2.89 -2.76 8.97
N ASP A 222 1.62 -2.66 9.38
CA ASP A 222 1.19 -1.69 10.39
C ASP A 222 1.87 -1.93 11.75
N SER A 223 2.01 -3.21 12.15
CA SER A 223 2.73 -3.59 13.37
C SER A 223 4.22 -3.24 13.29
N LEU A 224 4.86 -3.56 12.17
CA LEU A 224 6.28 -3.26 11.94
C LEU A 224 6.55 -1.76 11.83
N ALA A 225 5.65 -1.00 11.20
CA ALA A 225 5.73 0.45 11.13
C ALA A 225 5.65 1.09 12.51
N LYS A 226 4.72 0.64 13.37
CA LYS A 226 4.64 1.09 14.78
C LYS A 226 5.94 0.82 15.53
N LYS A 227 6.48 -0.38 15.39
CA LYS A 227 7.76 -0.75 16.00
C LYS A 227 8.91 0.11 15.46
N PHE A 228 8.96 0.33 14.16
CA PHE A 228 9.97 1.17 13.52
C PHE A 228 9.97 2.60 14.05
N LEU A 229 8.80 3.19 14.28
CA LEU A 229 8.68 4.51 14.90
C LEU A 229 9.13 4.56 16.37
N GLN A 230 9.06 3.45 17.10
CA GLN A 230 9.53 3.35 18.48
C GLN A 230 11.05 3.16 18.55
N ASP A 231 11.63 2.46 17.57
CA ASP A 231 13.04 2.06 17.54
C ASP A 231 13.98 3.09 16.87
N ASN A 232 13.43 4.13 16.23
CA ASN A 232 14.14 5.19 15.51
C ASN A 232 13.53 6.55 15.84
#